data_AF-A0A915CPT1-F1
#
_entry.id   AF-A0A915CPT1-F1
#
_cell.length_a   1.000
_cell.length_b   1.000
_cell.length_c   1.000
_cell.angle_alpha   90.00
_cell.angle_beta   90.00
_cell.angle_gamma   90.00
#
_symmetry.space_group_name_H-M   'P 1'
#
loop_
_entity.id
_entity.type
_entity.pdbx_description
1 polymer ?
#
loop_
_entity_poly.entity_id
_entity_poly.type
_entity_poly.pdbx_seq_one_letter_code
_entity_poly.pdbx_strand_id
1 'polypeptide(L)' 'MNNSIYQINAYIIFALGAPLNLLLIYLIIKKSEREMRQYRLMLIKTASLDLLVLVFDTLFIPVSISVDAFLLVDK' A
#
# COMPACT_ATOMS: atom_id res chain seq x y z
N MET A 1 -1.11 17.74 15.30
CA MET A 1 -2.24 16.79 15.42
C MET A 1 -2.52 16.05 14.11
N ASN A 2 -2.55 16.73 12.96
CA ASN A 2 -2.73 16.11 11.64
C ASN A 2 -1.72 14.99 11.33
N ASN A 3 -0.42 15.18 11.59
CA ASN A 3 0.61 14.19 11.23
C ASN A 3 0.47 12.85 11.98
N SER A 4 -0.12 12.84 13.18
CA SER A 4 -0.38 11.60 13.93
C SER A 4 -1.55 10.82 13.32
N ILE A 5 -2.59 11.53 12.87
CA ILE A 5 -3.76 10.93 12.20
C ILE A 5 -3.35 10.29 10.86
N TYR A 6 -2.51 10.96 10.07
CA TYR A 6 -2.00 10.40 8.81
C TYR A 6 -1.16 9.13 9.04
N GLN A 7 -0.31 9.11 10.07
CA GLN A 7 0.47 7.92 10.43
C GLN A 7 -0.42 6.74 10.80
N ILE A 8 -1.38 6.95 11.69
CA ILE A 8 -2.30 5.90 12.13
C ILE A 8 -3.09 5.36 10.94
N ASN A 9 -3.59 6.24 10.06
CA ASN A 9 -4.30 5.84 8.86
C ASN A 9 -3.43 5.00 7.93
N ALA A 10 -2.18 5.41 7.69
CA ALA A 10 -1.27 4.67 6.82
C ALA A 10 -0.95 3.27 7.38
N TYR A 11 -0.76 3.13 8.70
CA TYR A 11 -0.59 1.82 9.32
C TYR A 11 -1.83 0.93 9.23
N ILE A 12 -3.03 1.49 9.38
CA ILE A 12 -4.29 0.76 9.22
C ILE A 12 -4.45 0.29 7.76
N ILE A 13 -4.21 1.19 6.81
CA ILE A 13 -4.29 0.90 5.37
C ILE A 13 -3.27 -0.19 5.00
N PHE A 14 -2.05 -0.15 5.53
CA PHE A 14 -1.05 -1.19 5.35
C PHE A 14 -1.47 -2.53 5.96
N ALA A 15 -1.94 -2.53 7.21
CA ALA A 15 -2.33 -3.73 7.94
C ALA A 15 -3.51 -4.46 7.29
N LEU A 16 -4.45 -3.74 6.66
CA LEU A 16 -5.59 -4.32 5.96
C LEU A 16 -5.28 -4.62 4.49
N GLY A 17 -4.60 -3.68 3.81
CA GLY A 17 -4.35 -3.74 2.38
C GLY A 17 -3.33 -4.82 2.00
N ALA A 18 -2.27 -5.01 2.78
CA ALA A 18 -1.24 -6.00 2.46
C ALA A 18 -1.78 -7.45 2.51
N PRO A 19 -2.51 -7.88 3.56
CA PRO A 19 -3.12 -9.21 3.58
C PRO A 19 -4.17 -9.40 2.50
N LEU A 20 -4.98 -8.37 2.18
CA LEU A 20 -6.01 -8.47 1.14
C LEU A 20 -5.38 -8.69 -0.23
N ASN A 21 -4.34 -7.92 -0.58
CA ASN A 21 -3.66 -8.05 -1.86
C ASN A 21 -2.91 -9.38 -1.99
N LEU A 22 -2.28 -9.86 -0.90
CA LEU A 22 -1.68 -11.19 -0.87
C LEU A 22 -2.72 -12.30 -1.04
N LEU A 23 -3.86 -12.19 -0.35
CA LEU A 23 -4.97 -13.13 -0.49
C LEU A 23 -5.55 -13.11 -1.91
N LEU A 24 -5.68 -11.93 -2.51
CA LEU A 24 -6.14 -11.77 -3.90
C LEU A 24 -5.18 -12.48 -4.87
N ILE A 25 -3.87 -12.26 -4.75
CA ILE A 25 -2.86 -12.95 -5.56
C ILE A 25 -2.96 -14.48 -5.36
N TYR A 26 -3.09 -14.93 -4.10
CA TYR A 26 -3.24 -16.35 -3.80
C TYR A 26 -4.49 -16.97 -4.45
N LEU A 27 -5.65 -16.30 -4.36
CA LEU A 27 -6.89 -16.75 -4.98
C LEU A 27 -6.78 -16.77 -6.50
N ILE A 28 -6.13 -15.76 -7.09
CA ILE A 28 -5.89 -15.69 -8.52
C ILE A 28 -5.00 -16.85 -8.98
N ILE A 29 -3.97 -17.21 -8.23
CA ILE A 29 -3.08 -18.32 -8.59
C ILE A 29 -3.78 -19.67 -8.42
N LYS A 30 -4.52 -19.87 -7.32
CA LYS A 30 -5.07 -21.18 -6.93
C LYS A 30 -6.42 -21.50 -7.57
N LYS A 31 -7.27 -20.49 -7.81
CA LYS A 31 -8.70 -20.67 -8.14
C LYS A 31 -9.13 -20.07 -9.49
N SER A 32 -8.32 -19.21 -10.11
CA SER A 32 -8.70 -18.57 -11.39
C SER A 32 -8.75 -19.58 -12.53
N GLU A 33 -9.88 -19.63 -13.23
CA GLU A 33 -10.06 -20.41 -14.45
C GLU A 33 -9.11 -19.96 -15.57
N ARG A 34 -8.65 -20.93 -16.36
CA ARG A 34 -7.61 -20.75 -17.39
C ARG A 34 -8.06 -19.85 -18.55
N GLU A 35 -9.36 -19.73 -18.79
CA GLU A 35 -9.94 -18.93 -19.86
C GLU A 35 -9.84 -17.41 -19.60
N MET A 36 -9.70 -16.99 -18.34
CA MET A 36 -9.52 -15.59 -17.97
C MET A 36 -8.05 -15.14 -17.89
N ARG A 37 -7.15 -15.79 -18.65
CA ARG A 37 -5.69 -15.62 -18.51
C ARG A 37 -5.21 -14.16 -18.58
N GLN A 38 -5.75 -13.35 -19.47
CA GLN A 38 -5.38 -11.93 -19.58
C GLN A 38 -5.85 -11.12 -18.37
N TYR A 39 -7.10 -11.34 -17.95
CA TYR A 39 -7.68 -10.71 -16.77
C TYR A 39 -6.91 -11.10 -15.49
N ARG A 40 -6.50 -12.36 -15.40
CA ARG A 40 -5.66 -12.90 -14.34
C ARG A 40 -4.33 -12.15 -14.19
N LEU A 41 -3.67 -11.87 -15.31
CA LEU A 41 -2.41 -11.15 -15.35
C LEU A 41 -2.60 -9.67 -14.99
N MET A 42 -3.69 -9.05 -15.44
CA MET A 42 -4.02 -7.68 -15.04
C MET A 42 -4.24 -7.59 -13.53
N LEU A 43 -5.04 -8.48 -12.94
CA LEU A 43 -5.30 -8.49 -11.51
C LEU A 43 -4.03 -8.71 -10.67
N ILE A 44 -3.14 -9.61 -11.09
CA ILE A 44 -1.85 -9.81 -10.39
C ILE A 44 -1.01 -8.54 -10.47
N LYS A 45 -0.95 -7.89 -11.63
CA LYS A 45 -0.23 -6.62 -11.79
C LYS A 45 -0.80 -5.53 -10.90
N THR A 46 -2.12 -5.38 -10.86
CA THR A 46 -2.80 -4.41 -9.99
C THR A 46 -2.50 -4.68 -8.52
N ALA A 47 -2.68 -5.92 -8.07
CA ALA A 47 -2.40 -6.28 -6.67
C ALA A 47 -0.93 -6.09 -6.28
N SER A 48 0.00 -6.34 -7.22
CA SER A 48 1.43 -6.12 -7.01
C SER A 48 1.78 -4.63 -6.94
N LEU A 49 1.15 -3.80 -7.78
CA LEU A 49 1.30 -2.35 -7.73
C LEU A 49 0.73 -1.76 -6.44
N ASP A 50 -0.44 -2.22 -6.00
CA ASP A 50 -1.01 -1.79 -4.71
C ASP A 50 -0.10 -2.14 -3.53
N LEU A 51 0.52 -3.32 -3.54
CA LEU A 51 1.51 -3.68 -2.52
C LEU A 51 2.73 -2.76 -2.55
N LEU A 52 3.21 -2.37 -3.74
CA LEU A 52 4.30 -1.40 -3.86
C LEU A 52 3.89 -0.02 -3.32
N VAL A 53 2.68 0.46 -3.66
CA VAL A 53 2.16 1.73 -3.15
C VAL A 53 2.08 1.71 -1.62
N LEU A 54 1.56 0.62 -1.03
CA LEU A 54 1.50 0.44 0.42
C LEU A 54 2.88 0.49 1.08
N VAL A 55 3.89 -0.13 0.47
CA VAL A 55 5.28 -0.10 0.97
C VAL A 55 5.87 1.30 0.84
N PHE A 56 5.68 1.98 -0.28
CA PHE A 56 6.18 3.35 -0.42
C PHE A 56 5.50 4.31 0.55
N ASP A 57 4.18 4.25 0.67
CA ASP A 57 3.42 5.11 1.57
C ASP A 57 3.93 4.97 3.00
N THR A 58 4.15 3.73 3.47
CA THR A 58 4.72 3.49 4.81
C THR A 58 6.18 3.90 4.97
N LEU A 59 7.03 3.72 3.94
CA LEU A 59 8.44 4.13 3.99
C LEU A 59 8.64 5.65 3.96
N PHE A 60 7.73 6.40 3.34
CA PHE A 60 7.85 7.86 3.23
C PHE A 60 7.22 8.63 4.41
N ILE A 61 6.44 7.98 5.27
CA ILE A 61 5.95 8.56 6.54
C ILE A 61 7.06 9.25 7.38
N PRO A 62 8.21 8.62 7.70
CA PRO A 62 9.24 9.26 8.51
C PRO A 62 9.88 10.47 7.83
N VAL A 63 9.94 10.46 6.49
CA VAL A 63 10.54 11.54 5.70
C VAL A 63 9.65 12.77 5.74
N SER A 64 8.33 12.62 5.57
CA SER A 64 7.40 13.75 5.60
C SER A 64 7.36 14.45 6.97
N ILE A 65 7.40 13.69 8.06
CA ILE A 65 7.45 14.26 9.42
C ILE A 65 8.73 15.08 9.64
N SER A 66 9.87 14.63 9.10
CA SER A 66 11.15 15.31 9.25
C SER A 66 11.20 16.64 8.50
N VAL A 67 10.63 16.68 7.29
CA VAL A 67 10.52 17.90 6.48
C VAL A 67 9.59 18.92 7.15
N ASP A 68 8.44 18.48 7.67
CA ASP A 68 7.49 19.36 8.37
C ASP A 68 8.12 19.97 9.63
N ALA A 69 8.89 19.18 10.39
CA ALA A 69 9.59 19.66 11.58
C ALA A 69 10.65 20.72 11.24
N PHE A 70 11.40 20.52 10.15
CA PHE A 70 12.39 21.49 9.68
C PHE A 70 11.76 22.83 9.27
N LEU A 71 10.64 22.80 8.53
CA LEU A 71 9.92 24.00 8.09
C LEU A 71 9.30 24.82 9.23
N LEU A 72 9.06 24.20 10.39
CA LEU A 72 8.56 24.90 11.59
C LEU A 72 9.67 25.55 12.42
N VAL A 73 10.92 25.10 12.29
CA VAL A 73 12.08 25.66 13.00
C VAL A 73 12.65 26.89 12.27
N ASP A 74 12.47 26.97 10.95
CA ASP A 74 12.94 28.08 10.11
C ASP A 74 11.96 29.29 10.06
N LYS A 75 10.85 29.22 10.80
CA LYS A 75 9.85 30.30 10.95
C LYS A 75 9.91 30.94 12.33
#